data_AF-A0A3M2H763-F1
#
_entry.id   AF-A0A3M2H763-F1
#
_cell.length_a   1.000
_cell.length_b   1.000
_cell.length_c   1.000
_cell.angle_alpha   90.00
_cell.angle_beta   90.00
_cell.angle_gamma   90.00
#
_symmetry.space_group_name_H-M   'P 1'
#
loop_
_entity.id
_entity.type
_entity.pdbx_description
1 polymer ?
#
loop_
_entity_poly.entity_id
_entity_poly.type
_entity_poly.pdbx_seq_one_letter_code
_entity_poly.pdbx_strand_id
1 'polypeptide(L)'
;MKIAVLLGGTSAERDVSLSSGIAIARALHDNGHTVEAIDCAYGDQKVDFLSMDSSGIVQLSPSDIEKQRATLDRNIFRTIEYLLQQQFEMVFIGLHGGYGENGQLQALLDLAGIPYTGSGSLASALAMDKHLSKILFQEHGVPVAPAIPLSAGDSPDMAELEAQIGWPVVV
;
A
#
# COMPACT_ATOMS: atom_id res chain seq x y z
N MET A 1 -0.13 -14.68 19.53
CA MET A 1 -0.20 -13.23 19.29
C MET A 1 -1.54 -12.88 18.65
N LYS A 2 -2.10 -11.73 18.99
CA LYS A 2 -3.25 -11.10 18.34
C LYS A 2 -2.75 -10.17 17.23
N ILE A 3 -3.00 -10.53 15.97
CA ILE A 3 -2.45 -9.86 14.78
C ILE A 3 -3.61 -9.32 13.93
N ALA A 4 -3.51 -8.05 13.54
CA ALA A 4 -4.39 -7.47 12.53
C ALA A 4 -3.73 -7.61 11.15
N VAL A 5 -4.47 -8.07 10.15
CA VAL A 5 -4.03 -8.06 8.74
C VAL A 5 -4.80 -6.96 8.02
N LEU A 6 -4.09 -5.90 7.63
CA LEU A 6 -4.68 -4.81 6.86
C LEU A 6 -4.64 -5.17 5.38
N LEU A 7 -5.79 -5.09 4.71
CA LEU A 7 -5.94 -5.46 3.30
C LEU A 7 -7.00 -4.60 2.61
N GLY A 8 -7.21 -4.85 1.32
CA GLY A 8 -8.11 -4.05 0.49
C GLY A 8 -7.59 -2.63 0.29
N GLY A 9 -8.29 -1.66 0.89
CA GLY A 9 -8.00 -0.24 0.70
C GLY A 9 -8.61 0.33 -0.59
N THR A 10 -8.17 1.53 -0.95
CA THR A 10 -8.77 2.37 -2.01
C THR A 10 -7.90 2.49 -3.27
N SER A 11 -6.79 1.73 -3.31
CA SER A 11 -5.87 1.70 -4.44
C SER A 11 -6.48 0.99 -5.66
N ALA A 12 -5.93 1.27 -6.84
CA ALA A 12 -6.21 0.50 -8.06
C ALA A 12 -5.83 -0.98 -7.92
N GLU A 13 -4.94 -1.32 -6.98
CA GLU A 13 -4.44 -2.68 -6.72
C GLU A 13 -5.24 -3.42 -5.63
N ARG A 14 -6.43 -2.93 -5.31
CA ARG A 14 -7.30 -3.47 -4.25
C ARG A 14 -7.53 -4.98 -4.36
N ASP A 15 -7.79 -5.51 -5.55
CA ASP A 15 -8.06 -6.95 -5.72
C ASP A 15 -6.84 -7.82 -5.36
N VAL A 16 -5.65 -7.33 -5.67
CA VAL A 16 -4.37 -7.97 -5.31
C VAL A 16 -4.17 -7.92 -3.80
N SER A 17 -4.48 -6.77 -3.19
CA SER A 17 -4.45 -6.56 -1.73
C SER A 17 -5.41 -7.48 -0.98
N LEU A 18 -6.65 -7.63 -1.46
CA LEU A 18 -7.63 -8.56 -0.90
C LEU A 18 -7.14 -10.03 -1.00
N SER A 19 -6.69 -10.44 -2.19
CA SER A 19 -6.22 -11.81 -2.45
C SER A 19 -5.02 -12.18 -1.57
N SER A 20 -3.98 -11.35 -1.58
CA SER A 20 -2.77 -11.58 -0.79
C SER A 20 -3.03 -11.46 0.71
N GLY A 21 -3.80 -10.46 1.14
CA GLY A 21 -4.17 -10.27 2.54
C GLY A 21 -4.95 -11.44 3.14
N ILE A 22 -5.89 -12.03 2.39
CA ILE A 22 -6.62 -13.23 2.82
C ILE A 22 -5.68 -14.43 2.96
N ALA A 23 -4.75 -14.61 2.01
CA ALA A 23 -3.77 -15.68 2.09
C ALA A 23 -2.85 -15.52 3.32
N ILE A 24 -2.42 -14.29 3.61
CA ILE A 24 -1.64 -13.95 4.82
C ILE A 24 -2.46 -14.26 6.08
N ALA A 25 -3.71 -13.82 6.15
CA ALA A 25 -4.57 -14.03 7.31
C ALA A 25 -4.78 -15.51 7.62
N ARG A 26 -5.01 -16.33 6.58
CA ARG A 26 -5.10 -17.79 6.70
C ARG A 26 -3.81 -18.41 7.20
N ALA A 27 -2.67 -18.04 6.59
CA ALA A 27 -1.38 -18.58 7.01
C ALA A 27 -1.07 -18.26 8.48
N LEU A 28 -1.32 -17.02 8.92
CA LEU A 28 -1.12 -16.64 10.32
C LEU A 28 -2.08 -17.40 11.26
N HIS A 29 -3.35 -17.54 10.88
CA HIS A 29 -4.33 -18.30 11.64
C HIS A 29 -3.90 -19.77 11.80
N ASP A 30 -3.47 -20.41 10.72
CA ASP A 30 -3.05 -21.82 10.70
C ASP A 30 -1.76 -22.05 11.50
N ASN A 31 -0.96 -21.00 11.71
CA ASN A 31 0.20 -21.01 12.60
C ASN A 31 -0.17 -20.73 14.08
N GLY A 32 -1.46 -20.70 14.43
CA GLY A 32 -1.94 -20.57 15.81
C GLY A 32 -2.02 -19.14 16.34
N HIS A 33 -1.97 -18.14 15.47
CA HIS A 33 -2.21 -16.75 15.86
C HIS A 33 -3.71 -16.43 15.92
N THR A 34 -4.09 -15.48 16.78
CA THR A 34 -5.42 -14.87 16.74
C THR A 34 -5.40 -13.77 15.70
N VAL A 35 -6.15 -13.93 14.60
CA VAL A 35 -6.05 -13.05 13.43
C VAL A 35 -7.38 -12.38 13.14
N GLU A 36 -7.33 -11.08 12.86
CA GLU A 36 -8.45 -10.35 12.26
C GLU A 36 -8.00 -9.67 10.97
N ALA A 37 -8.69 -9.96 9.87
CA ALA A 37 -8.48 -9.29 8.60
C ALA A 37 -9.40 -8.07 8.51
N ILE A 38 -8.84 -6.90 8.18
CA ILE A 38 -9.54 -5.61 8.18
C ILE A 38 -9.37 -4.96 6.82
N ASP A 39 -10.49 -4.59 6.20
CA ASP A 39 -10.47 -3.82 4.97
C ASP A 39 -10.41 -2.32 5.26
N CYS A 40 -9.27 -1.72 4.98
CA CYS A 40 -9.01 -0.31 5.30
C CYS A 40 -9.88 0.66 4.50
N ALA A 41 -10.52 0.21 3.41
CA ALA A 41 -11.49 1.04 2.70
C ALA A 41 -12.72 1.37 3.56
N TYR A 42 -13.06 0.51 4.52
CA TYR A 42 -14.26 0.63 5.36
C TYR A 42 -13.95 0.91 6.84
N GLY A 43 -12.66 0.94 7.22
CA GLY A 43 -12.20 1.36 8.54
C GLY A 43 -12.06 0.21 9.53
N ASP A 44 -13.16 -0.19 10.15
CA ASP A 44 -13.21 -1.21 11.21
C ASP A 44 -13.93 -2.50 10.78
N GLN A 45 -14.23 -2.63 9.49
CA GLN A 45 -14.96 -3.77 8.96
C GLN A 45 -14.04 -4.98 8.81
N LYS A 46 -14.43 -6.06 9.48
CA LYS A 46 -13.75 -7.35 9.39
C LYS A 46 -14.11 -8.07 8.10
N VAL A 47 -13.12 -8.75 7.54
CA VAL A 47 -13.29 -9.68 6.42
C VAL A 47 -13.27 -11.10 6.98
N ASP A 48 -14.31 -11.89 6.66
CA ASP A 48 -14.35 -13.30 7.02
C ASP A 48 -13.48 -14.12 6.05
N PHE A 49 -12.19 -14.19 6.37
CA PHE A 49 -11.21 -14.90 5.55
C PHE A 49 -11.34 -16.44 5.61
N LEU A 50 -12.13 -17.00 6.52
CA LEU A 50 -12.29 -18.45 6.69
C LEU A 50 -13.43 -19.00 5.83
N SER A 51 -14.54 -18.27 5.74
CA SER A 51 -15.70 -18.69 4.93
C SER A 51 -15.63 -18.22 3.48
N MET A 52 -14.82 -17.20 3.18
CA MET A 52 -14.76 -16.60 1.85
C MET A 52 -13.99 -17.46 0.83
N ASP A 53 -14.68 -17.93 -0.21
CA ASP A 53 -14.03 -18.15 -1.50
C ASP A 53 -13.61 -16.79 -2.08
N SER A 54 -12.51 -16.75 -2.83
CA SER A 54 -11.88 -15.51 -3.33
C SER A 54 -12.79 -14.63 -4.20
N SER A 55 -14.01 -15.08 -4.50
CA SER A 55 -15.05 -14.44 -5.32
C SER A 55 -15.98 -13.48 -4.55
N GLY A 56 -16.08 -13.57 -3.22
CA GLY A 56 -17.10 -12.84 -2.44
C GLY A 56 -16.75 -11.41 -2.00
N ILE A 57 -15.57 -10.90 -2.39
CA ILE A 57 -14.91 -9.80 -1.67
C ILE A 57 -15.35 -8.40 -2.14
N VAL A 58 -16.05 -8.30 -3.27
CA VAL A 58 -16.28 -7.01 -3.95
C VAL A 58 -17.70 -6.49 -3.68
N GLN A 59 -17.87 -5.72 -2.60
CA GLN A 59 -19.12 -4.95 -2.36
C GLN A 59 -19.19 -3.64 -3.18
N LEU A 60 -18.06 -3.12 -3.67
CA LEU A 60 -18.00 -1.95 -4.55
C LEU A 60 -17.04 -2.23 -5.70
N SER A 61 -17.43 -1.87 -6.93
CA SER A 61 -16.53 -1.98 -8.06
C SER A 61 -15.31 -1.06 -7.85
N PRO A 62 -14.12 -1.39 -8.40
CA PRO A 62 -12.95 -0.51 -8.35
C PRO A 62 -13.28 0.95 -8.78
N SER A 63 -14.19 1.10 -9.74
CA SER A 63 -14.62 2.41 -10.25
C SER A 63 -15.44 3.24 -9.25
N ASP A 64 -16.16 2.59 -8.33
CA ASP A 64 -16.95 3.28 -7.30
C ASP A 64 -16.06 3.74 -6.14
N ILE A 65 -15.05 2.93 -5.81
CA ILE A 65 -14.04 3.26 -4.80
C ILE A 65 -13.18 4.43 -5.27
N GLU A 66 -12.75 4.44 -6.54
CA GLU A 66 -11.95 5.53 -7.09
C GLU A 66 -12.68 6.89 -6.99
N LYS A 67 -13.97 6.92 -7.35
CA LYS A 67 -14.82 8.13 -7.22
C LYS A 67 -14.96 8.61 -5.78
N GLN A 68 -14.86 7.70 -4.81
CA GLN A 68 -15.05 7.99 -3.39
C GLN A 68 -13.73 8.02 -2.60
N ARG A 69 -12.59 7.89 -3.27
CA ARG A 69 -11.27 7.69 -2.64
C ARG A 69 -10.94 8.75 -1.59
N ALA A 70 -11.18 10.03 -1.88
CA ALA A 70 -10.89 11.11 -0.94
C ALA A 70 -11.67 10.99 0.39
N THR A 71 -12.86 10.39 0.35
CA THR A 71 -13.68 10.12 1.54
C THR A 71 -13.25 8.83 2.21
N LEU A 72 -13.07 7.76 1.43
CA LEU A 72 -12.72 6.43 1.93
C LEU A 72 -11.31 6.39 2.53
N ASP A 73 -10.36 7.18 2.02
CA ASP A 73 -9.01 7.29 2.59
C ASP A 73 -9.04 7.77 4.04
N ARG A 74 -10.05 8.56 4.44
CA ARG A 74 -10.21 9.00 5.84
C ARG A 74 -10.60 7.86 6.78
N ASN A 75 -11.12 6.75 6.26
CA ASN A 75 -11.40 5.57 7.07
C ASN A 75 -10.12 4.93 7.62
N ILE A 76 -8.94 5.34 7.15
CA ILE A 76 -7.69 4.91 7.79
C ILE A 76 -7.62 5.37 9.25
N PHE A 77 -8.12 6.56 9.60
CA PHE A 77 -8.15 7.00 10.99
C PHE A 77 -9.04 6.10 11.85
N ARG A 78 -10.22 5.73 11.33
CA ARG A 78 -11.10 4.75 11.97
C ARG A 78 -10.44 3.39 12.12
N THR A 79 -9.64 2.97 11.13
CA THR A 79 -8.83 1.75 11.21
C THR A 79 -7.85 1.84 12.38
N ILE A 80 -7.07 2.93 12.49
CA ILE A 80 -6.11 3.13 13.57
C ILE A 80 -6.79 3.15 14.94
N GLU A 81 -7.91 3.88 15.07
CA GLU A 81 -8.72 3.90 16.30
C GLU A 81 -9.18 2.49 16.69
N TYR A 82 -9.66 1.71 15.72
CA TYR A 82 -10.06 0.33 15.94
C TYR A 82 -8.89 -0.55 16.43
N LEU A 83 -7.72 -0.41 15.80
CA LEU A 83 -6.53 -1.18 16.18
C LEU A 83 -6.11 -0.90 17.63
N LEU A 84 -6.15 0.37 18.05
CA LEU A 84 -5.87 0.78 19.42
C LEU A 84 -6.88 0.20 20.42
N GLN A 85 -8.18 0.27 20.10
CA GLN A 85 -9.24 -0.26 20.97
C GLN A 85 -9.15 -1.77 21.16
N GLN A 86 -8.81 -2.50 20.10
CA GLN A 86 -8.70 -3.97 20.15
C GLN A 86 -7.37 -4.47 20.71
N GLN A 87 -6.41 -3.58 20.96
CA GLN A 87 -5.09 -3.90 21.51
C GLN A 87 -4.37 -5.02 20.73
N PHE A 88 -4.27 -4.87 19.42
CA PHE A 88 -3.45 -5.77 18.61
C PHE A 88 -1.97 -5.67 19.00
N GLU A 89 -1.27 -6.81 19.03
CA GLU A 89 0.16 -6.86 19.35
C GLU A 89 1.02 -6.48 18.14
N MET A 90 0.48 -6.66 16.93
CA MET A 90 1.16 -6.34 15.66
C MET A 90 0.14 -6.16 14.54
N VAL A 91 0.51 -5.36 13.55
CA VAL A 91 -0.15 -5.23 12.25
C VAL A 91 0.69 -5.89 11.15
N PHE A 92 0.08 -6.80 10.40
CA PHE A 92 0.58 -7.23 9.11
C PHE A 92 0.02 -6.32 8.01
N ILE A 93 0.89 -5.66 7.24
CA ILE A 93 0.46 -4.79 6.14
C ILE A 93 0.38 -5.63 4.86
N GLY A 94 -0.83 -5.98 4.45
CA GLY A 94 -1.15 -6.65 3.18
C GLY A 94 -1.79 -5.71 2.16
N LEU A 95 -1.61 -4.40 2.31
CA LEU A 95 -2.11 -3.37 1.40
C LEU A 95 -1.18 -3.19 0.21
N HIS A 96 -1.76 -2.86 -0.95
CA HIS A 96 -1.01 -2.54 -2.19
C HIS A 96 -1.34 -1.15 -2.68
N GLY A 97 -0.31 -0.41 -3.09
CA GLY A 97 -0.38 0.96 -3.58
C GLY A 97 -0.93 1.98 -2.57
N GLY A 98 -0.99 3.24 -3.02
CA GLY A 98 -1.56 4.34 -2.24
C GLY A 98 -0.92 4.52 -0.85
N TYR A 99 -1.75 4.74 0.16
CA TYR A 99 -1.27 4.98 1.54
C TYR A 99 -0.65 3.74 2.21
N GLY A 100 -0.85 2.55 1.65
CA GLY A 100 -0.28 1.30 2.16
C GLY A 100 1.23 1.19 1.94
N GLU A 101 1.76 1.86 0.91
CA GLU A 101 3.15 1.73 0.46
C GLU A 101 3.93 3.05 0.45
N ASN A 102 3.25 4.20 0.48
CA ASN A 102 3.91 5.51 0.37
C ASN A 102 4.42 6.08 1.71
N GLY A 103 4.37 5.30 2.79
CA GLY A 103 4.82 5.71 4.12
C GLY A 103 3.78 6.39 5.01
N GLN A 104 2.57 6.70 4.50
CA GLN A 104 1.52 7.38 5.29
C GLN A 104 0.93 6.49 6.38
N LEU A 105 0.55 5.25 6.05
CA LEU A 105 0.04 4.30 7.04
C LEU A 105 1.11 3.98 8.09
N GLN A 106 2.35 3.76 7.65
CA GLN A 106 3.48 3.48 8.51
C GLN A 106 3.68 4.61 9.53
N ALA A 107 3.60 5.87 9.10
CA ALA A 107 3.69 7.02 10.00
C ALA A 107 2.55 7.04 11.04
N LEU A 108 1.33 6.65 10.66
CA LEU A 108 0.21 6.55 11.59
C LEU A 108 0.42 5.42 12.61
N LEU A 109 0.95 4.28 12.18
CA LEU A 109 1.28 3.15 13.05
C LEU A 109 2.44 3.49 14.01
N ASP A 110 3.47 4.16 13.51
CA ASP A 110 4.59 4.69 14.31
C ASP A 110 4.06 5.64 15.40
N LEU A 111 3.18 6.58 15.03
CA LEU A 111 2.56 7.52 15.96
C LEU A 111 1.68 6.82 17.00
N ALA A 112 0.95 5.78 16.58
CA ALA A 112 0.09 4.98 17.45
C ALA A 112 0.89 4.01 18.34
N GLY A 113 2.20 3.84 18.11
CA GLY A 113 3.04 2.89 18.83
C GLY A 113 2.69 1.42 18.55
N ILE A 114 2.07 1.14 17.39
CA ILE A 114 1.64 -0.20 17.01
C ILE A 114 2.74 -0.85 16.16
N PRO A 115 3.34 -1.98 16.58
CA PRO A 115 4.32 -2.69 15.76
C PRO A 115 3.73 -3.17 14.44
N TYR A 116 4.48 -3.08 13.34
CA TYR A 116 4.04 -3.56 12.03
C TYR A 116 5.15 -4.22 11.23
N THR A 117 4.74 -4.93 10.17
CA THR A 117 5.64 -5.59 9.21
C THR A 117 6.05 -4.65 8.08
N GLY A 118 7.25 -4.88 7.54
CA GLY A 118 7.76 -4.15 6.37
C GLY A 118 8.59 -2.92 6.72
N SER A 119 8.79 -2.07 5.73
CA SER A 119 9.60 -0.84 5.83
C SER A 119 8.87 0.25 6.62
N GLY A 120 9.63 1.09 7.33
CA GLY A 120 9.08 2.26 8.02
C GLY A 120 8.75 3.43 7.07
N SER A 121 8.11 4.48 7.59
CA SER A 121 7.54 5.57 6.79
C SER A 121 8.51 6.18 5.77
N LEU A 122 9.72 6.59 6.20
CA LEU A 122 10.70 7.22 5.31
C LEU A 122 11.18 6.28 4.20
N ALA A 123 11.48 5.03 4.54
CA ALA A 123 11.95 4.04 3.57
C ALA A 123 10.86 3.75 2.52
N SER A 124 9.61 3.59 2.96
CA SER A 124 8.46 3.39 2.10
C SER A 124 8.21 4.59 1.17
N ALA A 125 8.27 5.82 1.70
CA ALA A 125 8.12 7.04 0.90
C ALA A 125 9.21 7.19 -0.18
N LEU A 126 10.47 6.94 0.18
CA LEU A 126 11.60 6.99 -0.76
C LEU A 126 11.50 5.91 -1.83
N ALA A 127 11.10 4.69 -1.45
CA ALA A 127 10.93 3.57 -2.36
C ALA A 127 9.78 3.77 -3.35
N MET A 128 8.69 4.39 -2.90
CA MET A 128 7.50 4.65 -3.74
C MET A 128 7.76 5.76 -4.78
N ASP A 129 8.60 6.74 -4.45
CA ASP A 129 9.01 7.76 -5.40
C ASP A 129 10.14 7.24 -6.31
N LYS A 130 9.79 6.89 -7.55
CA LYS A 130 10.73 6.37 -8.55
C LYS A 130 11.88 7.32 -8.86
N HIS A 131 11.67 8.63 -8.80
CA HIS A 131 12.71 9.60 -9.07
C HIS A 131 13.72 9.64 -7.91
N LEU A 132 13.22 9.79 -6.67
CA LEU A 132 14.06 9.81 -5.48
C LEU A 132 14.80 8.47 -5.28
N SER A 133 14.13 7.34 -5.51
CA SER A 133 14.75 6.01 -5.50
C SER A 133 15.93 5.92 -6.47
N LYS A 134 15.76 6.41 -7.71
CA LYS A 134 16.83 6.40 -8.72
C LYS A 134 18.02 7.25 -8.29
N ILE A 135 17.79 8.44 -7.73
CA ILE A 135 18.85 9.29 -7.18
C ILE A 135 19.62 8.54 -6.10
N LEU A 136 18.92 7.95 -5.12
CA LEU A 136 19.56 7.23 -4.03
C LEU A 136 20.38 6.03 -4.52
N PHE A 137 19.88 5.29 -5.49
CA PHE A 137 20.61 4.17 -6.10
C PHE A 137 21.88 4.65 -6.81
N GLN A 138 21.80 5.72 -7.61
CA GLN A 138 22.96 6.30 -8.30
C GLN A 138 24.03 6.79 -7.33
N GLU A 139 23.63 7.52 -6.28
CA GLU A 139 24.54 8.00 -5.24
C GLU A 139 25.30 6.86 -4.54
N HIS A 140 24.72 5.67 -4.49
CA HIS A 140 25.35 4.47 -3.89
C HIS A 140 25.94 3.51 -4.93
N GLY A 141 26.11 3.96 -6.18
CA GLY A 141 26.74 3.17 -7.25
C GLY A 141 25.90 2.01 -7.76
N VAL A 142 24.59 1.96 -7.45
CA VAL A 142 23.65 0.97 -7.98
C VAL A 142 23.17 1.46 -9.35
N PRO A 143 23.40 0.70 -10.44
CA PRO A 143 22.98 1.11 -11.78
C PRO A 143 21.46 1.25 -11.88
N VAL A 144 21.01 2.34 -12.52
CA VAL A 144 19.60 2.57 -12.86
C VAL A 144 19.48 2.97 -14.31
N ALA A 145 18.32 2.69 -14.92
CA ALA A 145 18.03 3.17 -16.27
C ALA A 145 18.03 4.71 -16.30
N PRO A 146 18.70 5.35 -17.28
CA PRO A 146 18.62 6.78 -17.53
C PRO A 146 17.16 7.24 -17.58
N ALA A 147 16.86 8.38 -16.97
CA ALA A 147 15.52 8.92 -16.89
C ALA A 147 15.57 10.44 -16.80
N ILE A 148 14.54 11.08 -17.35
CA ILE A 148 14.36 12.52 -17.30
C ILE A 148 13.05 12.78 -16.54
N PRO A 149 13.11 13.42 -15.35
CA PRO A 149 11.91 13.75 -14.60
C PRO A 149 11.14 14.86 -15.32
N LEU A 150 9.82 14.70 -15.44
CA LEU A 150 8.93 15.70 -16.03
C LEU A 150 7.83 16.04 -15.03
N SER A 151 7.47 17.32 -15.00
CA SER A 151 6.36 17.89 -14.24
C SER A 151 5.17 18.18 -15.14
N ALA A 152 3.99 18.33 -14.53
CA ALA A 152 2.81 18.75 -15.27
C ALA A 152 3.03 20.14 -15.93
N GLY A 153 2.85 20.22 -17.24
CA GLY A 153 3.09 21.43 -18.02
C GLY A 153 4.45 21.46 -18.73
N ASP A 154 5.34 20.52 -18.42
CA ASP A 154 6.59 20.39 -19.18
C ASP A 154 6.30 19.99 -20.62
N SER A 155 7.06 20.58 -21.55
CA SER A 155 7.02 20.30 -22.98
C SER A 155 8.43 19.93 -23.43
N PRO A 156 8.86 18.67 -23.23
CA PRO A 156 10.23 18.27 -23.52
C PRO A 156 10.51 18.28 -25.02
N ASP A 157 11.72 18.66 -25.40
CA ASP A 157 12.18 18.54 -26.78
C ASP A 157 12.46 17.06 -27.10
N MET A 158 11.75 16.53 -28.09
CA MET A 158 11.86 15.13 -28.49
C MET A 158 13.26 14.78 -29.04
N ALA A 159 13.94 15.71 -29.68
CA ALA A 159 15.30 15.50 -30.18
C ALA A 159 16.31 15.42 -29.03
N GLU A 160 16.12 16.24 -27.99
CA GLU A 160 16.95 16.18 -26.78
C GLU A 160 16.70 14.91 -25.98
N LEU A 161 15.43 14.47 -25.87
CA LEU A 161 15.09 13.19 -25.25
C LEU A 161 15.77 12.03 -25.97
N GLU A 162 15.67 11.96 -27.29
CA GLU A 162 16.31 10.90 -28.09
C GLU A 162 17.83 10.89 -27.91
N ALA A 163 18.46 12.07 -27.87
CA ALA A 163 19.90 12.18 -27.66
C ALA A 163 20.34 11.74 -26.26
N GLN A 164 19.52 11.96 -25.23
CA GLN A 164 19.87 11.66 -23.83
C GLN A 164 19.54 10.23 -23.39
N ILE A 165 18.37 9.70 -23.78
CA ILE A 165 17.88 8.41 -23.28
C ILE A 165 17.57 7.39 -24.39
N GLY A 166 17.47 7.82 -25.65
CA GLY A 166 17.21 6.95 -26.80
C GLY A 166 15.81 6.32 -26.83
N TRP A 167 15.52 5.57 -27.89
CA TRP A 167 14.28 4.82 -28.07
C TRP A 167 14.52 3.30 -27.96
N PRO A 168 13.55 2.51 -27.46
CA PRO A 168 12.24 2.92 -26.93
C PRO A 168 12.35 3.48 -25.51
N VAL A 169 11.34 4.28 -25.10
CA VAL A 169 11.20 4.79 -23.72
C VAL A 169 9.96 4.21 -23.04
N VAL A 170 9.97 4.23 -21.71
CA VAL A 170 8.82 3.89 -20.85
C VAL A 170 8.45 5.13 -20.07
N VAL A 171 7.16 5.50 -20.13
CA VAL A 171 6.56 6.61 -19.38
C VAL A 171 5.67 6.04 -18.29
#